data_AF-A0A4U0SKY9-F1
#
_entry.id   AF-A0A4U0SKY9-F1
#
_cell.length_a   1.000
_cell.length_b   1.000
_cell.length_c   1.000
_cell.angle_alpha   90.00
_cell.angle_beta   90.00
_cell.angle_gamma   90.00
#
_symmetry.space_group_name_H-M   'P 1'
#
loop_
_entity.id
_entity.type
_entity.pdbx_description
1 polymer ?
#
loop_
_entity_poly.entity_id
_entity_poly.type
_entity_poly.pdbx_seq_one_letter_code
_entity_poly.pdbx_strand_id
1 'polypeptide(L)' 'MPAPVGPLPPGDHGVRLVNRRAYAEAPPRVEYRLTNLGESLVDGPMKALGRWTLEHGDELLNAQESMARTLSTRR' A
#
# COMPACT_ATOMS: atom_id res chain seq x y z
N MET A 1 11.22 -17.30 32.56
CA MET A 1 10.00 -16.52 32.30
C MET A 1 10.37 -15.34 31.43
N PRO A 2 9.97 -15.25 30.14
CA PRO A 2 10.15 -14.00 29.40
C PRO A 2 9.20 -12.95 29.97
N ALA A 3 9.71 -11.72 30.18
CA ALA A 3 8.99 -10.62 30.80
C ALA A 3 7.75 -10.19 29.97
N PRO A 4 6.69 -9.65 30.60
CA PRO A 4 5.59 -9.04 29.87
C PRO A 4 6.11 -7.84 29.09
N VAL A 5 5.98 -7.89 27.76
CA VAL A 5 6.28 -6.76 26.87
C VAL A 5 5.26 -5.67 27.19
N GLY A 6 5.68 -4.66 27.95
CA GLY A 6 4.85 -3.53 28.34
C GLY A 6 4.24 -2.80 27.13
N PRO A 7 3.20 -1.97 27.36
CA PRO A 7 2.57 -1.21 26.28
C PRO A 7 3.60 -0.33 25.57
N LEU A 8 3.46 -0.28 24.25
CA LEU A 8 4.35 0.43 23.33
C LEU A 8 4.53 1.89 23.78
N PRO A 9 5.77 2.42 23.87
CA PRO A 9 5.95 3.87 24.01
C PRO A 9 5.32 4.56 22.80
N PRO A 10 4.55 5.65 22.97
CA PRO A 10 4.04 6.44 21.85
C PRO A 10 5.25 7.08 21.13
N GLY A 11 5.77 6.40 20.12
CA GLY A 11 6.99 6.75 19.41
C GLY A 11 6.75 6.91 17.92
N ASP A 12 6.74 8.17 17.48
CA ASP A 12 6.77 8.67 16.11
C ASP A 12 5.59 8.32 15.19
N HIS A 13 4.50 9.06 15.37
CA HIS A 13 3.36 9.14 14.44
C HIS A 13 3.62 10.08 13.23
N GLY A 14 4.88 10.37 12.88
CA GLY A 14 5.21 11.47 11.96
C GLY A 14 5.33 11.15 10.46
N VAL A 15 5.80 9.96 10.04
CA VAL A 15 6.18 9.76 8.61
C VAL A 15 6.06 8.33 8.06
N ARG A 16 5.66 7.34 8.86
CA ARG A 16 5.64 5.92 8.43
C ARG A 16 4.22 5.47 8.07
N LEU A 17 4.10 4.66 7.01
CA LEU A 17 2.82 4.07 6.57
C LEU A 17 2.52 2.72 7.23
N VAL A 18 3.55 1.96 7.60
CA VAL A 18 3.43 0.61 8.16
C VAL A 18 4.23 0.52 9.46
N ASN A 19 3.58 0.02 10.50
CA ASN A 19 4.19 -0.45 11.73
C ASN A 19 4.60 -1.92 11.59
N ARG A 20 5.83 -2.22 11.98
CA ARG A 20 6.37 -3.58 12.03
C ARG A 20 6.65 -3.96 13.47
N ARG A 21 6.14 -5.12 13.90
CA ARG A 21 6.39 -5.68 15.24
C ARG A 21 6.91 -7.10 15.14
N ALA A 22 8.13 -7.32 15.63
CA ALA A 22 8.69 -8.66 15.77
C ALA A 22 8.41 -9.20 17.18
N TYR A 23 8.03 -10.47 17.28
CA TYR A 23 7.84 -11.17 18.53
C TYR A 23 8.89 -12.28 18.65
N ALA A 24 9.70 -12.18 19.70
CA ALA A 24 10.69 -13.19 20.06
C ALA A 24 10.03 -14.32 20.85
N GLU A 25 9.10 -15.03 20.21
CA GLU A 25 8.49 -16.26 20.73
C GLU A 25 8.97 -17.47 19.91
N ALA A 26 8.67 -18.69 20.35
CA ALA A 26 8.90 -19.89 19.57
C ALA A 26 7.55 -20.43 19.08
N PRO A 27 7.25 -20.39 17.77
CA PRO A 27 8.09 -19.90 16.65
C PRO A 27 8.12 -18.36 16.54
N PRO A 28 9.24 -17.76 16.05
CA PRO A 28 9.32 -16.31 15.91
C PRO A 28 8.30 -15.80 14.88
N ARG A 29 7.57 -14.75 15.23
CA ARG A 29 6.56 -14.13 14.34
C ARG A 29 6.83 -12.64 14.14
N VAL A 30 6.40 -12.11 13.00
CA VAL A 30 6.43 -10.66 12.71
C VAL A 30 5.05 -10.25 12.22
N GLU A 31 4.49 -9.20 12.82
CA GLU A 31 3.25 -8.58 12.40
C GLU A 31 3.52 -7.24 11.72
N TYR A 32 2.74 -6.98 10.67
CA TYR A 32 2.70 -5.70 9.97
C TYR A 32 1.31 -5.13 10.08
N ARG A 33 1.20 -3.84 10.43
CA ARG A 33 -0.07 -3.12 10.51
C ARG A 33 0.09 -1.75 9.91
N LEU A 34 -0.97 -1.21 9.30
CA LEU A 34 -0.95 0.17 8.86
C LEU A 34 -0.87 1.09 10.09
N THR A 35 -0.19 2.22 9.91
CA THR A 35 -0.34 3.36 10.81
C THR A 35 -1.60 4.14 10.44
N ASN A 36 -2.04 5.06 11.29
CA ASN A 36 -3.14 5.97 10.94
C ASN A 36 -2.84 6.78 9.65
N LEU A 37 -1.57 7.14 9.41
CA LEU A 37 -1.16 7.78 8.16
C LEU A 37 -1.26 6.81 6.97
N GLY A 38 -0.85 5.55 7.14
CA GLY A 38 -1.04 4.49 6.14
C GLY A 38 -2.50 4.24 5.80
N GLU A 39 -3.37 4.22 6.80
CA GLU A 39 -4.82 4.11 6.61
C GLU A 39 -5.38 5.30 5.84
N SER A 40 -4.98 6.54 6.17
CA SER A 40 -5.41 7.74 5.41
C SER A 40 -4.99 7.71 3.94
N LEU A 41 -3.84 7.09 3.61
CA LEU A 41 -3.41 6.91 2.23
C LEU A 41 -4.33 5.94 1.48
N VAL A 42 -4.71 4.84 2.13
CA VAL A 42 -5.64 3.84 1.57
C VAL A 42 -7.03 4.47 1.39
N ASP A 43 -7.53 5.17 2.40
CA ASP A 43 -8.88 5.71 2.40
C ASP A 43 -9.05 6.95 1.52
N GLY A 44 -7.98 7.70 1.27
CA GLY A 44 -7.99 8.87 0.40
C GLY A 44 -7.41 8.58 -0.99
N PRO A 45 -6.13 8.89 -1.25
CA PRO A 45 -5.54 8.84 -2.59
C PRO A 45 -5.72 7.50 -3.31
N MET A 46 -5.52 6.37 -2.63
CA MET A 46 -5.62 5.06 -3.30
C MET A 46 -7.06 4.74 -3.73
N LYS A 47 -8.07 5.07 -2.90
CA LYS A 47 -9.48 4.93 -3.29
C LYS A 47 -9.86 5.90 -4.41
N ALA A 48 -9.37 7.14 -4.38
CA ALA A 48 -9.62 8.11 -5.45
C ALA A 48 -9.03 7.64 -6.78
N LEU A 49 -7.78 7.16 -6.77
CA LEU A 49 -7.14 6.59 -7.95
C LEU A 49 -7.88 5.34 -8.45
N GLY A 50 -8.30 4.46 -7.53
CA GLY A 50 -9.08 3.28 -7.87
C GLY A 50 -10.40 3.64 -8.57
N ARG A 51 -11.11 4.65 -8.07
CA ARG A 51 -12.35 5.12 -8.70
C ARG A 51 -12.12 5.68 -10.10
N TRP A 52 -11.13 6.56 -10.26
CA TRP A 52 -10.78 7.10 -11.57
C TRP A 52 -10.39 5.98 -12.54
N THR A 53 -9.65 4.97 -12.07
CA THR A 53 -9.27 3.81 -12.89
C THR A 53 -10.48 2.97 -13.30
N LEU A 54 -11.49 2.83 -12.44
CA LEU A 54 -12.74 2.16 -12.81
C LEU A 54 -13.55 2.98 -13.82
N GLU A 55 -13.53 4.31 -13.71
CA GLU A 55 -14.26 5.21 -14.61
C GLU A 55 -13.60 5.34 -15.99
N HIS A 56 -12.27 5.37 -16.06
CA HIS A 56 -11.51 5.66 -17.28
C HIS A 56 -10.60 4.50 -17.74
N GLY A 57 -10.69 3.35 -17.10
CA GLY A 57 -9.80 2.20 -17.38
C GLY A 57 -9.87 1.75 -18.84
N ASP A 58 -11.07 1.66 -19.40
CA ASP A 58 -11.26 1.26 -20.80
C ASP A 58 -10.67 2.29 -21.77
N GLU A 59 -10.85 3.58 -21.51
CA GLU A 59 -10.24 4.66 -22.29
C GLU A 59 -8.71 4.58 -22.26
N LEU A 60 -8.14 4.32 -21.08
CA LEU A 60 -6.71 4.16 -20.90
C LEU A 60 -6.17 2.93 -21.65
N LEU A 61 -6.85 1.79 -21.58
CA LEU A 61 -6.48 0.57 -22.29
C LEU A 61 -6.56 0.75 -23.81
N ASN A 62 -7.63 1.37 -24.31
CA ASN A 62 -7.79 1.67 -25.74
C ASN A 62 -6.69 2.59 -26.25
N ALA A 63 -6.28 3.60 -25.47
CA ALA A 63 -5.16 4.47 -25.81
C ALA A 63 -3.83 3.69 -25.89
N GLN A 64 -3.59 2.76 -24.96
CA GLN A 64 -2.41 1.89 -24.98
C GLN A 64 -2.39 0.98 -26.22
N GLU A 65 -3.52 0.34 -26.56
CA GLU A 65 -3.61 -0.54 -27.73
C GLU A 65 -3.39 0.24 -29.05
N SER A 66 -4.00 1.41 -29.16
CA SER A 66 -3.85 2.31 -30.31
C SER A 66 -2.39 2.71 -30.52
N MET A 67 -1.68 3.00 -29.42
CA MET A 67 -0.25 3.29 -29.44
C MET A 67 0.58 2.08 -29.90
N ALA A 68 0.32 0.90 -29.33
CA ALA A 68 1.03 -0.34 -29.68
C ALA A 68 0.84 -0.71 -31.16
N ARG A 69 -0.36 -0.51 -31.70
CA ARG A 69 -0.67 -0.72 -33.12
C ARG A 69 0.10 0.26 -34.01
N THR A 70 0.13 1.54 -33.64
CA THR A 70 0.88 2.58 -34.36
C THR A 70 2.38 2.27 -34.41
N LEU A 71 2.95 1.79 -33.30
CA LEU A 71 4.37 1.41 -33.23
C LEU A 71 4.68 0.16 -34.06
N SER A 72 3.74 -0.77 -34.19
CA SER A 72 3.91 -1.98 -35.00
C SER A 72 3.82 -1.68 -36.50
N THR A 73 2.93 -0.77 -36.93
CA THR A 73 2.81 -0.36 -38.34
C THR A 73 4.01 0.43 -38.85
N ARG A 74 4.82 1.02 -37.96
CA ARG A 74 6.03 1.79 -38.32
C ARG A 74 7.29 0.94 -38.43
N ARG A 75 7.21 -0.37 -38.16
CA ARG A 75 8.31 -1.34 -38.35
C ARG A 75 8.16 -2.06 -39.66
#